data_AF-A0A8J4TZ26-F1
#
_entry.id   AF-A0A8J4TZ26-F1
#
_cell.length_a   1.000
_cell.length_b   1.000
_cell.length_c   1.000
_cell.angle_alpha   90.00
_cell.angle_beta   90.00
_cell.angle_gamma   90.00
#
_symmetry.space_group_name_H-M   'P 1'
#
loop_
_entity.id
_entity.type
_entity.pdbx_description
1 polymer ?
#
loop_
_entity_poly.entity_id
_entity_poly.type
_entity_poly.pdbx_seq_one_letter_code
_entity_poly.pdbx_strand_id
1 'polypeptide(L)' 'ADVINFDGQGVISYRFKMKKMKILKDVIALKFKTGESDGVILHGEGQQGDYITLELRQGRLLLQINL' A
#
# COMPACT_ATOMS: atom_id res chain seq x y z
N ALA A 1 6.12 10.87 -17.35
CA ALA A 1 6.83 11.00 -16.06
C ALA A 1 6.42 9.80 -15.22
N ASP A 2 7.37 8.99 -14.78
CA ASP A 2 7.10 7.66 -14.18
C ASP A 2 6.93 7.71 -12.65
N VAL A 3 6.87 8.91 -12.08
CA VAL A 3 6.73 9.17 -10.64
C VAL A 3 5.52 10.06 -10.42
N ILE A 4 4.75 9.75 -9.39
CA ILE A 4 3.59 10.53 -8.97
C ILE A 4 3.91 11.15 -7.62
N ASN A 5 3.59 12.44 -7.45
CA ASN A 5 3.77 13.17 -6.22
C ASN A 5 2.45 13.26 -5.46
N PHE A 6 2.53 13.15 -4.14
CA PHE A 6 1.40 13.28 -3.22
C PHE A 6 1.68 14.44 -2.26
N ASP A 7 0.65 15.25 -1.99
CA ASP A 7 0.67 16.38 -1.07
C ASP A 7 0.05 16.04 0.30
N GLY A 8 -0.29 14.77 0.52
CA GLY A 8 -0.99 14.28 1.70
C GLY A 8 -2.52 14.27 1.60
N GLN A 9 -3.11 14.83 0.54
CA GLN A 9 -4.57 14.85 0.34
C GLN A 9 -5.04 13.84 -0.72
N GLY A 10 -4.19 13.55 -1.72
CA GLY A 10 -4.51 12.64 -2.82
C GLY A 10 -4.21 11.16 -2.53
N VAL A 11 -4.95 10.28 -3.20
CA VAL A 11 -4.69 8.82 -3.25
C VAL A 11 -4.86 8.29 -4.66
N ILE A 12 -4.17 7.20 -4.97
CA ILE A 12 -4.45 6.40 -6.18
C ILE A 12 -5.12 5.11 -5.75
N SER A 13 -6.33 4.91 -6.26
CA SER A 13 -7.11 3.71 -5.97
C SER A 13 -7.12 2.77 -7.18
N TYR A 14 -6.84 1.50 -6.93
CA TYR A 14 -6.96 0.44 -7.93
C TYR A 14 -7.91 -0.65 -7.44
N ARG A 15 -8.87 -1.03 -8.28
CA ARG A 15 -9.82 -2.12 -8.00
C ARG A 15 -9.62 -3.25 -8.99
N PHE A 16 -9.27 -4.43 -8.49
CA PHE A 16 -9.17 -5.63 -9.31
C PHE A 16 -10.53 -5.96 -9.96
N LYS A 17 -10.55 -6.16 -11.28
CA LYS A 17 -11.77 -6.45 -12.04
C LYS A 17 -12.25 -7.90 -11.90
N MET A 18 -11.35 -8.85 -11.61
CA MET A 18 -11.69 -10.28 -11.47
C MET A 18 -11.48 -10.74 -10.02
N LYS A 19 -12.49 -11.43 -9.48
CA LYS A 19 -12.67 -11.59 -8.03
C LYS A 19 -11.87 -12.71 -7.36
N LYS A 20 -11.09 -13.52 -8.08
CA LYS A 20 -10.26 -14.59 -7.51
C LYS A 20 -9.10 -14.92 -8.44
N MET A 21 -7.90 -14.47 -8.11
CA MET A 21 -6.72 -15.29 -8.33
C MET A 21 -6.18 -15.58 -6.93
N LYS A 22 -6.21 -16.84 -6.49
CA LYS A 22 -5.32 -17.27 -5.42
C LYS A 22 -3.94 -17.27 -6.03
N ILE A 23 -3.24 -16.15 -5.90
CA ILE A 23 -1.89 -16.02 -6.41
C ILE A 23 -1.02 -16.79 -5.42
N LEU A 24 -0.28 -17.80 -5.89
CA LEU A 24 0.60 -18.60 -5.03
C LEU A 24 1.69 -17.75 -4.35
N LYS A 25 1.99 -16.58 -4.92
CA LYS A 25 2.94 -15.61 -4.43
C LYS A 25 2.62 -14.22 -5.00
N ASP A 26 2.58 -13.23 -4.11
CA ASP A 26 2.50 -11.82 -4.48
C ASP A 26 3.82 -11.11 -4.19
N VAL A 27 4.23 -10.21 -5.08
CA VAL A 27 5.42 -9.36 -4.92
C VAL A 27 5.00 -7.91 -5.11
N ILE A 28 5.17 -7.11 -4.07
CA ILE A 28 4.96 -5.66 -4.10
C ILE A 28 6.34 -5.02 -4.00
N ALA A 29 6.72 -4.22 -5.00
CA ALA A 29 7.96 -3.47 -5.02
C ALA A 29 7.66 -2.00 -5.34
N LEU A 30 8.13 -1.10 -4.48
CA LEU A 30 7.94 0.33 -4.64
C LEU A 30 9.17 1.09 -4.12
N LYS A 31 9.37 2.30 -4.63
CA LYS A 31 10.34 3.28 -4.12
C LYS A 31 9.57 4.55 -3.81
N PHE A 32 9.79 5.10 -2.62
CA PHE A 32 9.17 6.35 -2.21
C PHE A 32 10.22 7.25 -1.56
N LYS A 33 9.92 8.55 -1.52
CA LYS A 33 10.68 9.56 -0.78
C LYS A 33 9.67 10.54 -0.20
N THR A 34 9.80 10.86 1.08
CA THR A 34 8.96 11.83 1.77
C THR A 34 9.77 12.55 2.84
N GLY A 35 9.35 13.76 3.21
CA GLY A 35 9.82 14.47 4.40
C GLY A 35 9.00 14.16 5.66
N GLU A 36 7.83 13.52 5.50
CA GLU A 36 6.93 13.20 6.60
C GLU A 36 7.39 11.97 7.38
N SER A 37 7.24 12.00 8.71
CA SER A 37 7.58 10.87 9.59
C SER A 37 6.46 9.83 9.68
N ASP A 38 5.23 10.20 9.32
CA ASP A 38 4.04 9.39 9.50
C ASP A 38 3.17 9.46 8.23
N GLY A 39 2.58 8.34 7.84
CA GLY A 39 1.68 8.29 6.70
C GLY A 39 1.56 6.93 6.04
N VAL A 40 0.43 6.69 5.39
CA VAL A 40 0.17 5.45 4.63
C VAL A 40 0.85 5.53 3.27
N ILE A 41 1.61 4.49 2.92
CA ILE A 41 2.26 4.37 1.59
C ILE A 41 1.44 3.49 0.67
N LEU A 42 0.97 2.35 1.19
CA LEU A 42 0.16 1.39 0.45
C LEU A 42 -0.82 0.72 1.39
N HIS A 43 -2.06 0.60 0.96
CA HIS A 43 -3.09 -0.15 1.65
C HIS A 43 -3.87 -0.99 0.64
N GLY A 44 -4.07 -2.26 0.97
CA GLY A 44 -4.87 -3.19 0.19
C GLY A 44 -5.80 -3.98 1.09
N GLU A 45 -7.05 -4.09 0.69
CA GLU A 45 -8.07 -4.90 1.35
C GLU A 45 -8.41 -6.12 0.49
N GLY A 46 -8.47 -7.29 1.14
CA GLY A 46 -8.88 -8.55 0.56
C GLY A 46 -10.33 -8.90 0.88
N GLN A 47 -10.62 -10.20 1.01
CA GLN A 47 -11.94 -10.67 1.44
C GLN A 47 -11.93 -10.86 2.96
N GLN A 48 -13.09 -10.91 3.60
CA GLN A 48 -13.23 -11.37 4.99
C GLN A 48 -12.36 -10.63 6.05
N GLY A 49 -11.91 -9.41 5.75
CA GLY A 49 -11.06 -8.62 6.67
C GLY A 49 -9.56 -8.79 6.44
N ASP A 50 -9.14 -9.51 5.40
CA ASP A 50 -7.75 -9.59 4.98
C ASP A 50 -7.26 -8.19 4.58
N TYR A 51 -6.03 -7.86 4.98
CA TYR A 51 -5.43 -6.60 4.57
C TYR A 51 -3.91 -6.68 4.54
N ILE A 52 -3.33 -5.75 3.80
CA ILE A 52 -1.92 -5.40 3.87
C ILE A 52 -1.81 -3.87 3.93
N THR A 53 -1.04 -3.38 4.89
CA THR A 53 -0.75 -1.96 5.05
C THR A 53 0.75 -1.77 5.19
N LEU A 54 1.31 -0.90 4.35
CA LEU A 54 2.66 -0.38 4.48
C LEU A 54 2.57 1.10 4.83
N GLU A 55 3.17 1.51 5.94
CA GLU A 55 3.10 2.88 6.43
C GLU A 55 4.43 3.30 7.06
N LEU A 56 4.62 4.61 7.20
CA LEU A 56 5.60 5.18 8.08
C LEU A 56 4.96 5.46 9.44
N ARG A 57 5.66 5.08 10.51
CA ARG A 57 5.39 5.52 11.88
C ARG A 57 6.68 6.02 12.50
N GLN A 58 6.73 7.29 12.86
CA GLN A 58 7.91 7.94 13.46
C GLN A 58 9.20 7.69 12.65
N GLY A 59 9.11 7.82 11.33
CA GLY A 59 10.22 7.64 10.39
C GLY A 59 10.65 6.17 10.18
N ARG A 60 9.91 5.21 10.73
CA ARG A 60 10.17 3.78 10.55
C ARG A 60 9.12 3.16 9.64
N LEU A 61 9.55 2.23 8.81
CA LEU A 61 8.65 1.47 7.96
C LEU A 61 7.96 0.38 8.77
N LEU A 62 6.63 0.38 8.78
CA LEU A 62 5.80 -0.63 9.42
C LEU A 62 4.99 -1.37 8.35
N LEU A 63 5.07 -2.70 8.38
CA LEU A 63 4.28 -3.60 7.56
C LEU A 63 3.29 -4.34 8.46
N GLN A 64 2.00 -4.20 8.17
CA GLN A 64 0.91 -4.90 8.84
C GLN A 64 0.21 -5.81 7.82
N ILE A 65 -0.04 -7.06 8.19
CA ILE A 65 -0.67 -8.06 7.32
C ILE A 65 -1.70 -8.87 8.13
N ASN A 66 -2.86 -9.10 7.54
CA ASN A 66 -3.89 -10.04 7.97
C ASN A 66 -4.38 -10.87 6.76
N LEU A 67 -4.46 -12.19 6.90
CA LEU A 67 -4.74 -13.14 5.81
C LEU A 67 -5.74 -14.22 6.23
#